data_AF-A0A972X7K6-F1
#
_entry.id   AF-A0A972X7K6-F1
#
_cell.length_a   1.000
_cell.length_b   1.000
_cell.length_c   1.000
_cell.angle_alpha   90.00
_cell.angle_beta   90.00
_cell.angle_gamma   90.00
#
_symmetry.space_group_name_H-M   'P 1'
#
loop_
_entity.id
_entity.type
_entity.pdbx_description
1 polymer ?
#
loop_
_entity_poly.entity_id
_entity_poly.type
_entity_poly.pdbx_seq_one_letter_code
_entity_poly.pdbx_strand_id
1 'polypeptide(L)'
;MAAADLDIEHWSTADAADLYEVARWGNGYFSVGPTGHLLVHPDKDPTKSIDLKQLVDRLQVRGIDLPILLRFAEILQHRLGEIHSVFATAMKENGYRGDYCCVYPVKVNQQRQVVEEVLKFGKPYHFGLEAGSRPELLAVIAL
;
A
#
# COMPACT_ATOMS: atom_id res chain seq x y z
N MET A 1 25.52 -47.12 17.60
CA MET A 1 25.41 -46.28 16.38
C MET A 1 24.06 -45.58 16.45
N ALA A 2 24.00 -44.46 17.18
CA ALA A 2 22.78 -43.68 17.32
C ALA A 2 22.77 -42.64 16.20
N ALA A 3 21.84 -42.76 15.27
CA ALA A 3 21.49 -41.65 14.40
C ALA A 3 20.96 -40.55 15.31
N ALA A 4 21.66 -39.41 15.37
CA ALA A 4 21.06 -38.22 15.93
C ALA A 4 19.88 -37.88 15.03
N ASP A 5 18.67 -37.99 15.58
CA ASP A 5 17.50 -37.30 15.04
C ASP A 5 17.88 -35.82 15.00
N LEU A 6 18.22 -35.35 13.81
CA LEU A 6 18.18 -33.92 13.54
C LEU A 6 16.70 -33.59 13.58
N ASP A 7 16.24 -32.97 14.67
CA ASP A 7 14.97 -32.26 14.72
C ASP A 7 15.01 -31.20 13.62
N ILE A 8 14.63 -31.57 12.40
CA ILE A 8 14.40 -30.64 11.31
C ILE A 8 13.11 -29.94 11.72
N GLU A 9 13.23 -28.75 12.34
CA GLU A 9 12.09 -27.85 12.51
C GLU A 9 11.37 -27.74 11.16
N HIS A 10 10.13 -28.22 11.13
CA HIS A 10 9.32 -28.23 9.92
C HIS A 10 8.93 -26.79 9.60
N TRP A 11 9.74 -26.14 8.76
CA TRP A 11 9.51 -24.77 8.31
C TRP A 11 8.13 -24.61 7.68
N SER A 12 7.32 -23.73 8.27
CA SER A 12 5.96 -23.42 7.85
C SER A 12 5.85 -22.01 7.24
N THR A 13 4.72 -21.72 6.60
CA THR A 13 4.42 -20.37 6.12
C THR A 13 4.24 -19.36 7.27
N ALA A 14 3.87 -19.84 8.46
CA ALA A 14 3.78 -19.01 9.66
C ALA A 14 5.19 -18.57 10.11
N ASP A 15 6.15 -19.51 10.14
CA ASP A 15 7.55 -19.19 10.47
C ASP A 15 8.14 -18.18 9.49
N ALA A 16 7.80 -18.28 8.19
CA ALA A 16 8.18 -17.29 7.20
C ALA A 16 7.53 -15.92 7.44
N ALA A 17 6.24 -15.88 7.76
CA ALA A 17 5.53 -14.63 8.05
C ALA A 17 6.11 -13.92 9.27
N ASP A 18 6.50 -14.68 10.29
CA ASP A 18 7.09 -14.19 11.53
C ASP A 18 8.54 -13.74 11.33
N LEU A 19 9.37 -14.54 10.66
CA LEU A 19 10.77 -14.20 10.38
C LEU A 19 10.89 -12.89 9.59
N TYR A 20 10.02 -12.68 8.59
CA TYR A 20 10.00 -11.46 7.78
C TYR A 20 9.12 -10.35 8.34
N GLU A 21 8.52 -10.56 9.53
CA GLU A 21 7.62 -9.63 10.20
C GLU A 21 6.53 -9.04 9.27
N VAL A 22 5.98 -9.84 8.35
CA VAL A 22 5.08 -9.34 7.29
C VAL A 22 3.87 -8.62 7.87
N ALA A 23 3.32 -9.11 8.98
CA ALA A 23 2.20 -8.47 9.67
C ALA A 23 2.54 -7.07 10.19
N ARG A 24 3.81 -6.81 10.56
CA ARG A 24 4.25 -5.56 11.18
C ARG A 24 4.35 -4.42 10.17
N TRP A 25 5.02 -4.66 9.03
CA TRP A 25 5.18 -3.63 8.00
C TRP A 25 4.08 -3.67 6.94
N GLY A 26 3.46 -4.84 6.73
CA GLY A 26 2.43 -5.05 5.72
C GLY A 26 1.14 -4.29 6.02
N ASN A 27 0.87 -3.97 7.30
CA ASN A 27 -0.24 -3.13 7.74
C ASN A 27 -1.60 -3.58 7.15
N GLY A 28 -1.81 -4.89 7.02
CA GLY A 28 -3.02 -5.48 6.43
C GLY A 28 -3.08 -5.44 4.89
N TYR A 29 -2.17 -4.75 4.20
CA TYR A 29 -2.06 -4.77 2.74
C TYR A 29 -1.26 -5.96 2.21
N PHE A 30 -0.44 -6.59 3.06
CA PHE A 30 0.40 -7.71 2.67
C PHE A 30 0.29 -8.85 3.68
N SER A 31 0.27 -10.09 3.19
CA SER A 31 0.29 -11.30 4.02
C SER A 31 1.01 -12.44 3.30
N VAL A 32 1.38 -13.49 4.04
CA VAL A 32 1.89 -14.74 3.46
C VAL A 32 0.72 -15.70 3.29
N GLY A 33 0.47 -16.15 2.07
CA GLY A 33 -0.59 -17.09 1.74
C GLY A 33 -0.26 -18.54 2.11
N PRO A 34 -1.24 -19.46 2.03
CA PRO A 34 -1.05 -20.87 2.38
C PRO A 34 -0.07 -21.61 1.45
N THR A 35 0.19 -21.06 0.27
CA THR A 35 1.17 -21.56 -0.70
C THR A 35 2.58 -21.01 -0.45
N GLY A 36 2.78 -20.16 0.56
CA GLY A 36 4.03 -19.47 0.86
C GLY A 36 4.28 -18.23 -0.01
N HIS A 37 3.35 -17.86 -0.90
CA HIS A 37 3.46 -16.66 -1.71
C HIS A 37 3.03 -15.40 -0.95
N LEU A 38 3.58 -14.24 -1.33
CA LEU A 38 3.12 -12.95 -0.84
C LEU A 38 1.78 -12.59 -1.49
N LEU A 39 0.79 -12.28 -0.67
CA LEU A 39 -0.52 -11.80 -1.07
C LEU A 39 -0.61 -10.29 -0.85
N VAL A 40 -1.28 -9.60 -1.78
CA VAL A 40 -1.60 -8.16 -1.67
C VAL A 40 -3.10 -8.00 -1.46
N HIS A 41 -3.50 -7.21 -0.48
CA HIS A 41 -4.88 -6.87 -0.11
C HIS A 41 -5.10 -5.36 -0.29
N PRO A 42 -5.46 -4.89 -1.49
CA PRO A 42 -5.38 -3.46 -1.80
C PRO A 42 -6.28 -2.55 -0.92
N ASP A 43 -7.39 -3.10 -0.40
CA ASP A 43 -8.34 -2.45 0.51
C ASP A 43 -8.30 -3.00 1.95
N LYS A 44 -7.24 -3.74 2.31
CA LYS A 44 -7.09 -4.51 3.57
C LYS A 44 -8.15 -5.59 3.81
N ASP A 45 -8.98 -5.93 2.82
CA ASP A 45 -9.94 -7.04 2.94
C ASP A 45 -9.19 -8.38 2.80
N PRO A 46 -9.14 -9.23 3.86
CA PRO A 46 -8.44 -10.50 3.79
C PRO A 46 -9.07 -11.47 2.78
N THR A 47 -10.34 -11.27 2.41
CA THR A 47 -11.05 -12.10 1.43
C THR A 47 -10.72 -11.72 -0.02
N LYS A 48 -10.20 -10.50 -0.25
CA LYS A 48 -9.77 -10.02 -1.56
C LYS A 48 -8.25 -9.94 -1.58
N SER A 49 -7.63 -10.87 -2.31
CA SER A 49 -6.18 -10.90 -2.42
C SER A 49 -5.69 -11.13 -3.84
N ILE A 50 -4.49 -10.63 -4.10
CA ILE A 50 -3.75 -10.85 -5.33
C ILE A 50 -2.48 -11.60 -4.94
N ASP A 51 -2.33 -12.83 -5.43
CA ASP A 51 -1.08 -13.57 -5.33
C ASP A 51 -0.03 -12.93 -6.25
N LEU A 52 1.03 -12.37 -5.64
CA LEU A 52 2.03 -11.58 -6.34
C LEU A 52 2.85 -12.44 -7.31
N LYS A 53 3.15 -13.70 -6.95
CA LYS A 53 3.90 -14.62 -7.82
C LYS A 53 3.07 -14.99 -9.04
N GLN A 54 1.81 -15.34 -8.84
CA GLN A 54 0.90 -15.64 -9.95
C GLN A 54 0.65 -14.42 -10.84
N LEU A 55 0.59 -13.21 -10.27
CA LEU A 55 0.49 -11.98 -11.05
C LEU A 55 1.72 -11.80 -11.95
N VAL A 56 2.92 -11.92 -11.39
CA VAL A 56 4.19 -11.78 -12.14
C VAL A 56 4.28 -12.83 -13.25
N ASP A 57 3.95 -14.09 -12.97
CA ASP A 57 3.99 -15.17 -13.96
C ASP A 57 3.06 -14.89 -15.14
N ARG A 58 1.85 -14.38 -14.88
CA ARG A 58 0.91 -13.97 -15.92
C ARG A 58 1.42 -12.80 -16.75
N LEU A 59 2.18 -11.87 -16.17
CA LEU A 59 2.77 -10.74 -16.89
C LEU A 59 3.90 -11.22 -17.81
N GLN A 60 4.75 -12.14 -17.36
CA GLN A 60 5.80 -12.73 -18.18
C GLN A 60 5.23 -13.53 -19.37
N VAL A 61 4.14 -14.27 -19.17
CA VAL A 61 3.43 -14.96 -20.27
C VAL A 61 2.89 -13.98 -21.32
N ARG A 62 2.59 -12.73 -20.91
CA ARG A 62 2.17 -11.64 -21.82
C ARG A 62 3.34 -10.90 -22.46
N GLY A 63 4.58 -11.37 -22.26
CA GLY A 63 5.80 -10.74 -22.81
C GLY A 63 6.26 -9.51 -22.04
N ILE A 64 5.82 -9.33 -20.78
CA ILE A 64 6.32 -8.27 -19.91
C ILE A 64 7.44 -8.86 -19.06
N ASP A 65 8.68 -8.49 -19.37
CA ASP A 65 9.86 -8.99 -18.69
C ASP A 65 10.16 -8.27 -17.38
N LEU A 66 10.89 -8.95 -16.50
CA LEU A 66 11.40 -8.36 -15.25
C LEU A 66 12.60 -7.43 -15.55
N PRO A 67 12.81 -6.35 -14.76
CA PRO A 67 12.07 -5.95 -13.56
C PRO A 67 10.75 -5.22 -13.85
N ILE A 68 9.71 -5.51 -13.07
CA ILE A 68 8.37 -4.90 -13.18
C ILE A 68 8.07 -4.06 -11.93
N LEU A 69 7.59 -2.83 -12.12
CA LEU A 69 7.07 -1.99 -11.04
C LEU A 69 5.53 -2.08 -11.01
N LEU A 70 5.00 -2.71 -9.97
CA LEU A 70 3.55 -2.84 -9.75
C LEU A 70 3.04 -1.70 -8.86
N ARG A 71 1.89 -1.15 -9.21
CA ARG A 71 1.19 -0.09 -8.46
C ARG A 71 -0.24 -0.55 -8.18
N PHE A 72 -0.66 -0.39 -6.93
CA PHE A 72 -2.02 -0.72 -6.48
C PHE A 72 -2.69 0.59 -6.04
N ALA A 73 -3.51 1.17 -6.93
CA ALA A 73 -4.16 2.46 -6.71
C ALA A 73 -5.13 2.42 -5.51
N GLU A 74 -5.71 1.26 -5.24
CA GLU A 74 -6.65 1.04 -4.14
C GLU A 74 -5.96 1.14 -2.78
N ILE A 75 -4.66 0.79 -2.67
CA ILE A 75 -3.87 1.03 -1.46
C ILE A 75 -3.81 2.54 -1.20
N LEU A 76 -3.52 3.33 -2.24
CA LEU A 76 -3.47 4.78 -2.14
C LEU A 76 -4.83 5.34 -1.72
N GLN A 77 -5.92 4.90 -2.35
CA GLN A 77 -7.28 5.28 -1.98
C GLN A 77 -7.59 4.96 -0.52
N HIS A 78 -7.29 3.74 -0.06
CA HIS A 78 -7.54 3.31 1.31
C HIS A 78 -6.71 4.13 2.31
N ARG A 79 -5.43 4.39 2.03
CA ARG A 79 -4.56 5.23 2.87
C ARG A 79 -5.07 6.65 3.04
N LEU A 80 -5.57 7.28 1.97
CA LEU A 80 -6.13 8.63 2.04
C LEU A 80 -7.40 8.66 2.91
N GLY A 81 -8.27 7.65 2.76
CA GLY A 81 -9.45 7.47 3.60
C GLY A 81 -9.11 7.24 5.08
N GLU A 82 -8.12 6.38 5.38
CA GLU A 82 -7.64 6.13 6.75
C GLU A 82 -7.14 7.42 7.41
N ILE A 83 -6.31 8.21 6.71
CA ILE A 83 -5.77 9.47 7.25
C ILE A 83 -6.91 10.42 7.59
N HIS A 84 -7.84 10.64 6.67
CA HIS A 84 -9.02 11.48 6.92
C HIS A 84 -9.82 10.97 8.13
N SER A 85 -10.11 9.66 8.18
CA SER A 85 -10.91 9.07 9.25
C SER A 85 -10.27 9.24 10.62
N VAL A 86 -8.94 9.08 10.73
CA VAL A 86 -8.23 9.23 12.01
C VAL A 86 -8.32 10.67 12.51
N PHE A 87 -8.13 11.67 11.65
CA PHE A 87 -8.29 13.07 12.03
C PHE A 87 -9.73 13.40 12.39
N ALA A 88 -10.71 12.93 11.62
CA ALA A 88 -12.13 13.14 11.89
C ALA A 88 -12.53 12.57 13.27
N THR A 89 -12.08 11.36 13.60
CA THR A 89 -12.31 10.74 14.91
C THR A 89 -11.67 11.55 16.03
N ALA A 90 -10.39 11.92 15.91
CA ALA A 90 -9.69 12.70 16.92
C ALA A 90 -10.33 14.08 17.16
N MET A 91 -10.77 14.75 16.10
CA MET A 91 -11.48 16.03 16.20
C MET A 91 -12.80 15.89 16.95
N LYS A 92 -13.58 14.84 16.64
CA LYS A 92 -14.84 14.55 17.33
C LYS A 92 -14.63 14.27 18.82
N GLU A 93 -13.64 13.44 19.15
CA GLU A 93 -13.32 13.07 20.54
C GLU A 93 -12.85 14.26 21.38
N ASN A 94 -12.19 15.24 20.76
CA ASN A 94 -11.66 16.42 21.43
C ASN A 94 -12.55 17.67 21.28
N GLY A 95 -13.72 17.56 20.64
CA GLY A 95 -14.62 18.69 20.40
C GLY A 95 -14.00 19.81 19.54
N TYR A 96 -13.04 19.47 18.68
CA TYR A 96 -12.41 20.43 17.76
C TYR A 96 -13.41 20.86 16.69
N ARG A 97 -13.53 22.18 16.48
CA ARG A 97 -14.55 22.77 15.59
C ARG A 97 -14.02 23.26 14.24
N GLY A 98 -12.71 23.20 14.01
CA GLY A 98 -12.14 23.49 12.70
C GLY A 98 -12.32 22.32 11.74
N ASP A 99 -11.80 22.46 10.53
CA ASP A 99 -11.78 21.42 9.51
C ASP A 99 -10.39 20.83 9.32
N TYR A 100 -10.33 19.60 8.79
CA TYR A 100 -9.08 18.96 8.38
C TYR A 100 -9.01 18.88 6.85
N CYS A 101 -7.89 19.34 6.30
CA CYS A 101 -7.56 19.20 4.88
C CYS A 101 -6.14 18.62 4.78
N CYS A 102 -6.02 17.42 4.21
CA CYS A 102 -4.71 16.85 3.90
C CYS A 102 -4.14 17.50 2.64
N VAL A 103 -2.84 17.76 2.64
CA VAL A 103 -2.13 18.28 1.48
C VAL A 103 -1.03 17.31 1.09
N TYR A 104 -1.06 16.80 -0.14
CA TYR A 104 -0.08 15.85 -0.64
C TYR A 104 1.12 16.58 -1.26
N PRO A 105 2.35 16.41 -0.71
CA PRO A 105 3.54 17.06 -1.24
C PRO A 105 4.04 16.35 -2.49
N VAL A 106 3.85 16.96 -3.66
CA VAL A 106 4.13 16.32 -4.97
C VAL A 106 5.60 15.92 -5.12
N LYS A 107 6.50 16.61 -4.40
CA LYS A 107 7.93 16.27 -4.33
C LYS A 107 8.25 14.81 -3.97
N VAL A 108 7.34 14.11 -3.28
CA VAL A 108 7.57 12.70 -2.87
C VAL A 108 7.34 11.71 -4.01
N ASN A 109 6.44 12.04 -4.95
CA ASN A 109 6.20 11.25 -6.16
C ASN A 109 5.52 12.12 -7.22
N GLN A 110 6.31 12.66 -8.15
CA GLN A 110 5.84 13.55 -9.21
C GLN A 110 5.17 12.80 -10.39
N GLN A 111 5.03 11.48 -10.31
CA GLN A 111 4.44 10.68 -11.38
C GLN A 111 2.97 11.07 -11.55
N ARG A 112 2.60 11.55 -12.75
CA ARG A 112 1.27 12.04 -13.09
C ARG A 112 0.14 11.12 -12.59
N GLN A 113 0.25 9.82 -12.87
CA GLN A 113 -0.75 8.84 -12.44
C GLN A 113 -1.00 8.86 -10.92
N VAL A 114 0.07 8.92 -10.11
CA VAL A 114 -0.05 8.94 -8.65
C VAL A 114 -0.72 10.23 -8.19
N VAL A 115 -0.33 11.38 -8.75
CA VAL A 115 -0.90 12.68 -8.36
C VAL A 115 -2.38 12.78 -8.77
N GLU A 116 -2.74 12.29 -9.95
CA GLU A 116 -4.13 12.20 -10.42
C GLU A 116 -4.98 11.30 -9.52
N GLU A 117 -4.44 10.14 -9.13
CA GLU A 117 -5.09 9.23 -8.18
C GLU A 117 -5.28 9.89 -6.81
N VAL A 118 -4.26 10.58 -6.27
CA VAL A 118 -4.38 11.32 -5.01
C VAL A 118 -5.48 12.37 -5.09
N LEU A 119 -5.52 13.19 -6.14
CA LEU A 119 -6.56 14.20 -6.32
C LEU A 119 -7.94 13.57 -6.44
N LYS A 120 -8.07 12.52 -7.25
CA LYS A 120 -9.34 11.82 -7.48
C LYS A 120 -9.88 11.21 -6.19
N PHE A 121 -9.06 10.47 -5.46
CA PHE A 121 -9.45 9.79 -4.22
C PHE A 121 -9.58 10.75 -3.04
N GLY A 122 -8.83 11.85 -3.05
CA GLY A 122 -8.87 12.90 -2.03
C GLY A 122 -10.01 13.91 -2.17
N LYS A 123 -10.65 13.99 -3.35
CA LYS A 123 -11.74 14.94 -3.64
C LYS A 123 -12.90 14.91 -2.62
N PRO A 124 -13.40 13.74 -2.16
CA PRO A 124 -14.46 13.69 -1.14
C PRO A 124 -14.05 14.29 0.21
N TYR A 125 -12.74 14.40 0.47
CA TYR A 125 -12.16 14.88 1.72
C TYR A 125 -11.54 16.29 1.58
N HIS A 126 -11.77 16.97 0.46
CA HIS A 126 -11.17 18.27 0.14
C HIS A 126 -9.64 18.30 0.20
N PHE A 127 -8.97 17.20 -0.15
CA PHE A 127 -7.49 17.17 -0.13
C PHE A 127 -6.88 18.04 -1.23
N GLY A 128 -5.73 18.64 -0.92
CA GLY A 128 -4.97 19.49 -1.83
C GLY A 128 -3.60 18.92 -2.20
N LEU A 129 -2.87 19.69 -3.02
CA LEU A 129 -1.48 19.41 -3.40
C LEU A 129 -0.55 20.50 -2.90
N GLU A 130 0.65 20.12 -2.48
CA GLU A 130 1.74 21.05 -2.16
C GLU A 130 2.81 20.95 -3.25
N ALA A 131 3.28 22.13 -3.68
CA ALA A 131 4.36 22.30 -4.62
C ALA A 131 5.46 23.15 -3.97
N GLY A 132 6.69 22.62 -3.93
CA GLY A 132 7.83 23.27 -3.30
C GLY A 132 8.71 24.05 -4.27
N SER A 133 8.43 24.00 -5.58
CA SER A 133 9.23 24.65 -6.61
C SER A 133 8.39 25.14 -7.80
N ARG A 134 8.95 26.07 -8.59
CA ARG A 134 8.29 26.59 -9.81
C ARG A 134 7.91 25.47 -10.81
N PRO A 135 8.76 24.46 -11.10
CA PRO A 135 8.37 23.34 -11.95
C PRO A 135 7.23 22.50 -11.36
N GLU A 136 7.26 22.23 -10.05
CA GLU A 136 6.19 21.47 -9.40
C GLU A 136 4.86 22.22 -9.41
N LEU A 137 4.88 23.54 -9.21
CA LEU A 137 3.66 24.36 -9.30
C LEU A 137 3.05 24.29 -10.70
N LEU A 138 3.87 24.37 -11.76
CA LEU A 138 3.40 24.22 -13.13
C LEU A 138 2.81 22.83 -13.38
N ALA A 139 3.44 21.78 -12.84
CA ALA A 139 2.90 20.43 -12.93
C ALA A 139 1.54 20.31 -12.23
N VAL A 140 1.40 20.86 -11.01
CA VAL A 140 0.15 20.84 -10.24
C VAL A 140 -0.98 21.59 -10.94
N ILE A 141 -0.71 22.76 -11.53
CA ILE A 141 -1.74 23.56 -12.22
C ILE A 141 -2.18 22.91 -13.54
N ALA A 142 -1.34 22.08 -14.15
CA ALA A 142 -1.62 21.40 -15.42
C ALA A 142 -2.47 20.12 -15.27
N LEU A 143 -2.71 19.65 -14.05
CA LEU A 143 -3.53 18.48 -13.72
C LEU A 143 -5.02 18.84 -13.63
#